data_AF-A0A447RGM6-F1
#
_entry.id   AF-A0A447RGM6-F1
#
_cell.length_a   1.000
_cell.length_b   1.000
_cell.length_c   1.000
_cell.angle_alpha   90.00
_cell.angle_beta   90.00
_cell.angle_gamma   90.00
#
_symmetry.space_group_name_H-M   'P 1'
#
loop_
_entity.id
_entity.type
_entity.pdbx_description
1 polymer ?
#
loop_
_entity_poly.entity_id
_entity_poly.type
_entity_poly.pdbx_seq_one_letter_code
_entity_poly.pdbx_strand_id
1 'polypeptide(L)'
;MLNAALAGNKKAFQQKLAMAKAVKARDYPMVLNFVLHRHNIDQLDKIIELCIELEADDVELATCQFYGWAFLNREGLLPTREQIARAEQVVADYRQKMAASGNLTNLLFVTPDYYEERPKGCMGGWGSIFLSVTPEGTALPCHSARQLPVAFPSVLEQSLESIWYDSFGFNRYRGYDWMPEPCRSCDEKEKDFGGCRCQAFMLTGSADNADPVCSKSPHHHKILEARREAACSDIKVSQLQFRNRTRSQLIFQTRDL
;
A
#
# COMPACT_ATOMS: atom_id res chain seq x y z
N MET A 1 11.64 -17.13 -11.16
CA MET A 1 10.43 -17.90 -10.73
C MET A 1 9.40 -17.03 -10.02
N LEU A 2 9.78 -16.13 -9.09
CA LEU A 2 8.82 -15.29 -8.34
C LEU A 2 8.10 -14.21 -9.18
N ASN A 3 8.82 -13.43 -9.98
CA ASN A 3 8.22 -12.39 -10.84
C ASN A 3 7.18 -12.95 -11.82
N ALA A 4 7.43 -14.14 -12.37
CA ALA A 4 6.49 -14.82 -13.26
C ALA A 4 5.24 -15.33 -12.52
N ALA A 5 5.39 -15.77 -11.26
CA ALA A 5 4.27 -16.19 -10.43
C ALA A 5 3.39 -15.01 -10.01
N LEU A 6 3.99 -13.87 -9.66
CA LEU A 6 3.25 -12.64 -9.33
C LEU A 6 2.58 -12.00 -10.55
N ALA A 7 3.27 -11.95 -11.70
CA ALA A 7 2.74 -11.40 -12.94
C ALA A 7 1.81 -12.35 -13.71
N GLY A 8 1.73 -13.63 -13.31
CA GLY A 8 0.99 -14.66 -14.03
C GLY A 8 1.51 -14.98 -15.44
N ASN A 9 2.72 -14.52 -15.80
CA ASN A 9 3.29 -14.67 -17.14
C ASN A 9 4.81 -14.87 -17.09
N LYS A 10 5.31 -15.98 -17.65
CA LYS A 10 6.74 -16.33 -17.72
C LYS A 10 7.58 -15.35 -18.55
N LYS A 11 6.98 -14.65 -19.51
CA LYS A 11 7.64 -13.65 -20.37
C LYS A 11 7.64 -12.24 -19.79
N ALA A 12 6.83 -11.98 -18.75
CA ALA A 12 6.62 -10.63 -18.23
C ALA A 12 7.91 -9.95 -17.79
N PHE A 13 8.83 -10.69 -17.16
CA PHE A 13 10.10 -10.12 -16.72
C PHE A 13 10.95 -9.61 -17.90
N GLN A 14 11.15 -10.45 -18.92
CA GLN A 14 11.94 -10.08 -20.10
C GLN A 14 11.31 -8.92 -20.87
N GLN A 15 9.98 -8.89 -20.98
CA GLN A 15 9.26 -7.78 -21.60
C GLN A 15 9.41 -6.47 -20.82
N LYS A 16 9.36 -6.52 -19.48
CA LYS A 16 9.60 -5.34 -18.63
C LYS A 16 11.03 -4.82 -18.76
N LEU A 17 12.03 -5.70 -18.83
CA LEU A 17 13.42 -5.29 -19.07
C LEU A 17 13.59 -4.60 -20.43
N ALA A 18 13.01 -5.17 -21.48
CA ALA A 18 13.04 -4.57 -22.81
C ALA A 18 12.36 -3.18 -22.81
N MET A 19 11.23 -3.04 -22.11
CA MET A 19 10.55 -1.75 -21.96
C MET A 19 11.42 -0.72 -21.22
N ALA A 20 11.99 -1.09 -20.06
CA ALA A 20 12.85 -0.19 -19.28
C ALA A 20 14.03 0.35 -20.10
N LYS A 21 14.72 -0.53 -20.83
CA LYS A 21 15.82 -0.13 -21.74
C LYS A 21 15.33 0.79 -22.87
N ALA A 22 14.13 0.53 -23.42
CA ALA A 22 13.57 1.37 -24.47
C ALA A 22 13.12 2.77 -24.00
N VAL A 23 12.71 2.89 -22.72
CA VAL A 23 12.38 4.16 -22.06
C VAL A 23 13.64 4.98 -21.86
N LYS A 24 14.70 4.41 -21.25
CA LYS A 24 15.97 5.13 -21.04
C LYS A 24 16.69 5.48 -22.34
N ALA A 25 16.63 4.62 -23.37
CA ALA A 25 17.17 4.93 -24.69
C ALA A 25 16.51 6.15 -25.38
N ARG A 26 15.37 6.63 -24.85
CA ARG A 26 14.67 7.84 -25.31
C ARG A 26 14.82 9.02 -24.35
N ASP A 27 15.71 8.90 -23.37
CA ASP A 27 15.97 9.94 -22.36
C ASP A 27 14.73 10.32 -21.54
N TYR A 28 13.83 9.36 -21.32
CA TYR A 28 12.68 9.56 -20.45
C TYR A 28 13.04 9.26 -18.98
N PRO A 29 12.60 10.10 -18.03
CA PRO A 29 12.66 9.77 -16.61
C PRO A 29 11.93 8.45 -16.35
N MET A 30 12.58 7.57 -15.60
CA MET A 30 12.10 6.24 -15.31
C MET A 30 12.06 6.00 -13.81
N VAL A 31 10.84 5.81 -13.31
CA VAL A 31 10.58 5.36 -11.95
C VAL A 31 10.29 3.86 -11.96
N LEU A 32 11.02 3.07 -11.19
CA LEU A 32 10.75 1.64 -11.02
C LEU A 32 10.13 1.37 -9.65
N ASN A 33 8.89 0.90 -9.64
CA ASN A 33 8.20 0.49 -8.42
C ASN A 33 8.26 -1.04 -8.21
N PHE A 34 8.65 -1.44 -7.01
CA PHE A 34 8.69 -2.82 -6.54
C PHE A 34 7.83 -2.98 -5.30
N VAL A 35 6.86 -3.91 -5.40
CA VAL A 35 6.07 -4.34 -4.25
C VAL A 35 6.86 -5.37 -3.44
N LEU A 36 7.25 -5.00 -2.23
CA LEU A 36 8.00 -5.84 -1.30
C LEU A 36 7.06 -6.62 -0.37
N HIS A 37 7.41 -7.86 -0.10
CA HIS A 37 6.70 -8.77 0.79
C HIS A 37 7.69 -9.81 1.34
N ARG A 38 7.21 -10.68 2.24
CA ARG A 38 8.05 -11.69 2.93
C ARG A 38 9.01 -12.45 2.02
N HIS A 39 8.64 -12.75 0.79
CA HIS A 39 9.42 -13.66 -0.06
C HIS A 39 10.42 -12.97 -0.98
N ASN A 40 10.40 -11.64 -1.10
CA ASN A 40 11.36 -10.88 -1.92
C ASN A 40 12.13 -9.80 -1.16
N ILE A 41 11.72 -9.43 0.05
CA ILE A 41 12.34 -8.35 0.81
C ILE A 41 13.82 -8.64 1.16
N ASP A 42 14.21 -9.90 1.36
CA ASP A 42 15.63 -10.26 1.58
C ASP A 42 16.47 -10.28 0.26
N GLN A 43 15.89 -9.94 -0.89
CA GLN A 43 16.59 -9.84 -2.19
C GLN A 43 16.74 -8.38 -2.65
N LEU A 44 16.67 -7.44 -1.71
CA LEU A 44 16.64 -6.01 -2.00
C LEU A 44 17.93 -5.52 -2.66
N ASP A 45 19.07 -6.11 -2.29
CA ASP A 45 20.37 -5.93 -2.93
C ASP A 45 20.29 -6.12 -4.44
N LYS A 46 19.76 -7.27 -4.88
CA LYS A 46 19.62 -7.62 -6.30
C LYS A 46 18.61 -6.74 -7.02
N ILE A 47 17.57 -6.31 -6.33
CA ILE A 47 16.56 -5.40 -6.87
C ILE A 47 17.21 -4.04 -7.14
N ILE A 48 17.96 -3.50 -6.17
CA ILE A 48 18.64 -2.21 -6.30
C ILE A 48 19.70 -2.27 -7.41
N GLU A 49 20.51 -3.33 -7.45
CA GLU A 49 21.51 -3.54 -8.52
C GLU A 49 20.88 -3.55 -9.91
N LEU A 50 19.74 -4.23 -10.07
CA LEU A 50 18.99 -4.21 -11.34
C LEU A 50 18.52 -2.80 -11.69
N CYS A 51 18.06 -2.01 -10.72
CA CYS A 51 17.62 -0.64 -10.99
C CYS A 51 18.78 0.27 -11.41
N ILE A 52 19.95 0.07 -10.81
CA ILE A 52 21.18 0.77 -11.19
C ILE A 52 21.60 0.37 -12.62
N GLU A 53 21.57 -0.92 -12.96
CA GLU A 53 21.87 -1.40 -14.33
C GLU A 53 20.90 -0.81 -15.36
N LEU A 54 19.65 -0.60 -14.96
CA LEU A 54 18.61 -0.02 -15.80
C LEU A 54 18.61 1.52 -15.80
N GLU A 55 19.55 2.18 -15.11
CA GLU A 55 19.67 3.64 -15.06
C GLU A 55 18.37 4.33 -14.60
N ALA A 56 17.65 3.72 -13.64
CA ALA A 56 16.43 4.29 -13.08
C ALA A 56 16.72 5.62 -12.35
N ASP A 57 15.81 6.58 -12.48
CA ASP A 57 15.93 7.89 -11.84
C ASP A 57 15.41 7.82 -10.39
N ASP A 58 14.26 7.17 -10.18
CA ASP A 58 13.71 6.88 -8.86
C ASP A 58 13.35 5.39 -8.74
N VAL A 59 13.51 4.83 -7.53
CA VAL A 59 13.13 3.46 -7.22
C VAL A 59 12.24 3.47 -5.98
N GLU A 60 11.00 3.04 -6.17
CA GLU A 60 10.03 2.89 -5.10
C GLU A 60 10.04 1.45 -4.60
N LEU A 61 10.64 1.25 -3.43
CA LEU A 61 10.72 0.01 -2.68
C LEU A 61 9.59 -0.01 -1.65
N ALA A 62 8.37 -0.30 -2.09
CA ALA A 62 7.17 -0.18 -1.27
C ALA A 62 6.69 -1.54 -0.77
N THR A 63 6.55 -1.69 0.54
CA THR A 63 5.91 -2.91 1.08
C THR A 63 4.45 -3.03 0.67
N CYS A 64 4.01 -4.28 0.51
CA CYS A 64 2.67 -4.62 0.09
C CYS A 64 1.65 -4.02 1.05
N GLN A 65 0.74 -3.22 0.51
CA GLN A 65 -0.42 -2.77 1.26
C GLN A 65 -1.43 -3.92 1.38
N PHE A 66 -1.82 -4.25 2.61
CA PHE A 66 -2.68 -5.40 2.90
C PHE A 66 -4.17 -5.09 2.69
N TYR A 67 -4.55 -4.74 1.46
CA TYR A 67 -5.94 -4.62 1.00
C TYR A 67 -6.28 -5.73 0.00
N GLY A 68 -7.57 -6.04 -0.17
CA GLY A 68 -8.04 -7.00 -1.18
C GLY A 68 -7.31 -8.36 -1.08
N TRP A 69 -6.60 -8.77 -2.15
CA TRP A 69 -5.97 -10.10 -2.17
C TRP A 69 -4.74 -10.19 -1.29
N ALA A 70 -4.06 -9.08 -1.04
CA ALA A 70 -2.95 -9.06 -0.11
C ALA A 70 -3.45 -9.34 1.32
N PHE A 71 -4.66 -8.87 1.66
CA PHE A 71 -5.28 -9.15 2.96
C PHE A 71 -5.57 -10.65 3.15
N LEU A 72 -6.14 -11.31 2.15
CA LEU A 72 -6.40 -12.77 2.17
C LEU A 72 -5.12 -13.61 2.35
N ASN A 73 -3.97 -13.03 1.98
CA ASN A 73 -2.66 -13.66 2.04
C ASN A 73 -1.75 -13.02 3.10
N ARG A 74 -2.30 -12.18 3.99
CA ARG A 74 -1.52 -11.33 4.90
C ARG A 74 -0.53 -12.15 5.72
N GLU A 75 -0.99 -13.27 6.27
CA GLU A 75 -0.15 -14.17 7.08
C GLU A 75 1.11 -14.62 6.33
N GLY A 76 1.02 -14.93 5.02
CA GLY A 76 2.17 -15.37 4.22
C GLY A 76 2.97 -14.21 3.59
N LEU A 77 2.36 -13.04 3.42
CA LEU A 77 2.97 -11.90 2.71
C LEU A 77 3.60 -10.86 3.63
N LEU A 78 3.13 -10.71 4.88
CA LEU A 78 3.67 -9.74 5.84
C LEU A 78 5.13 -10.08 6.20
N PRO A 79 6.11 -9.22 5.90
CA PRO A 79 7.48 -9.41 6.35
C PRO A 79 7.57 -9.46 7.87
N THR A 80 8.56 -10.17 8.41
CA THR A 80 8.89 -10.13 9.84
C THR A 80 9.62 -8.84 10.19
N ARG A 81 9.70 -8.51 11.49
CA ARG A 81 10.43 -7.33 11.97
C ARG A 81 11.92 -7.43 11.62
N GLU A 82 12.47 -8.63 11.70
CA GLU A 82 13.87 -8.92 11.39
C GLU A 82 14.15 -8.75 9.89
N GLN A 83 13.22 -9.13 9.02
CA GLN A 83 13.32 -8.88 7.58
C GLN A 83 13.33 -7.39 7.26
N ILE A 84 12.48 -6.61 7.92
CA ILE A 84 12.41 -5.16 7.73
C ILE A 84 13.72 -4.51 8.19
N ALA A 85 14.23 -4.85 9.38
CA ALA A 85 15.48 -4.31 9.89
C ALA A 85 16.68 -4.61 8.96
N ARG A 86 16.75 -5.83 8.40
CA ARG A 86 17.77 -6.16 7.40
C ARG A 86 17.60 -5.34 6.12
N ALA A 87 16.38 -5.18 5.63
CA ALA A 87 16.10 -4.38 4.45
C ALA A 87 16.47 -2.91 4.63
N GLU A 88 16.17 -2.32 5.80
CA GLU A 88 16.59 -0.95 6.17
C GLU A 88 18.11 -0.79 6.09
N GLN A 89 18.86 -1.75 6.64
CA GLN A 89 20.32 -1.74 6.57
C GLN A 89 20.82 -1.81 5.13
N VAL A 90 20.26 -2.70 4.31
CA VAL A 90 20.63 -2.81 2.89
C VAL A 90 20.38 -1.49 2.16
N VAL A 91 19.22 -0.85 2.35
CA VAL A 91 18.92 0.45 1.71
C VAL A 91 19.90 1.53 2.17
N ALA A 92 20.23 1.59 3.47
CA ALA A 92 21.21 2.53 3.99
C ALA A 92 22.60 2.33 3.36
N ASP A 93 23.07 1.08 3.25
CA ASP A 93 24.36 0.76 2.65
C ASP A 93 24.42 1.16 1.17
N TYR A 94 23.35 0.90 0.40
CA TYR A 94 23.30 1.32 -1.01
C TYR A 94 23.23 2.84 -1.16
N ARG A 95 22.46 3.55 -0.33
CA ARG A 95 22.45 5.02 -0.33
C ARG A 95 23.86 5.61 -0.12
N GLN A 96 24.64 5.03 0.81
CA GLN A 96 26.03 5.44 1.02
C GLN A 96 26.94 5.15 -0.19
N LYS A 97 26.84 3.94 -0.76
CA LYS A 97 27.61 3.55 -1.96
C LYS A 97 27.31 4.46 -3.15
N MET A 98 26.04 4.79 -3.36
CA MET A 98 25.57 5.61 -4.48
C MET A 98 25.98 7.07 -4.31
N ALA A 99 25.90 7.61 -3.10
CA ALA A 99 26.44 8.94 -2.80
C ALA A 99 27.95 9.04 -3.07
N ALA A 100 28.71 7.97 -2.77
CA ALA A 100 30.16 7.93 -3.03
C ALA A 100 30.51 7.79 -4.52
N SER A 101 29.68 7.10 -5.32
CA SER A 101 29.90 6.90 -6.76
C SER A 101 29.30 7.99 -7.65
N GLY A 102 28.54 8.93 -7.07
CA GLY A 102 27.81 9.96 -7.81
C GLY A 102 26.58 9.44 -8.54
N ASN A 103 26.08 8.25 -8.19
CA ASN A 103 24.84 7.73 -8.74
C ASN A 103 23.64 8.48 -8.13
N LEU A 104 22.77 9.02 -9.00
CA LEU A 104 21.65 9.89 -8.63
C LEU A 104 20.33 9.14 -8.42
N THR A 105 20.30 7.81 -8.57
CA THR A 105 19.05 7.04 -8.40
C THR A 105 18.51 7.22 -6.98
N ASN A 106 17.31 7.77 -6.86
CA ASN A 106 16.69 8.03 -5.58
C ASN A 106 15.96 6.79 -5.06
N LEU A 107 16.39 6.26 -3.91
CA LEU A 107 15.77 5.09 -3.29
C LEU A 107 14.69 5.51 -2.27
N LEU A 108 13.43 5.28 -2.59
CA LEU A 108 12.28 5.49 -1.73
C LEU A 108 11.85 4.18 -1.08
N PHE A 109 12.20 3.96 0.19
CA PHE A 109 11.84 2.75 0.92
C PHE A 109 10.66 3.00 1.88
N VAL A 110 9.58 2.22 1.71
CA VAL A 110 8.34 2.36 2.48
C VAL A 110 8.06 1.06 3.25
N THR A 111 8.28 1.12 4.57
CA THR A 111 8.00 0.04 5.51
C THR A 111 6.48 -0.17 5.72
N PRO A 112 6.04 -1.35 6.18
CA PRO A 112 4.63 -1.62 6.34
C PRO A 112 4.12 -0.99 7.63
N ASP A 113 2.99 -0.27 7.54
CA ASP A 113 2.34 0.40 8.68
C ASP A 113 2.06 -0.56 9.86
N TYR A 114 1.98 -1.87 9.58
CA TYR A 114 1.79 -2.90 10.58
C TYR A 114 2.86 -2.90 11.67
N TYR A 115 4.05 -2.33 11.50
CA TYR A 115 5.08 -2.25 12.54
C TYR A 115 5.23 -0.86 13.17
N GLU A 116 4.40 0.10 12.77
CA GLU A 116 4.32 1.42 13.38
C GLU A 116 3.42 1.39 14.62
N GLU A 117 3.59 2.39 15.50
CA GLU A 117 2.74 2.59 16.69
C GLU A 117 1.81 3.81 16.54
N ARG A 118 2.06 4.66 15.53
CA ARG A 118 1.22 5.78 15.14
C ARG A 118 1.00 5.74 13.63
N PRO A 119 -0.25 5.84 13.16
CA PRO A 119 -0.52 5.86 11.73
C PRO A 119 -0.02 7.16 11.10
N LYS A 120 0.31 7.11 9.82
CA LYS A 120 0.54 8.31 9.01
C LYS A 120 -0.80 8.85 8.51
N GLY A 121 -0.86 10.15 8.22
CA GLY A 121 -1.99 10.75 7.51
C GLY A 121 -2.18 10.09 6.16
N CYS A 122 -3.21 9.24 6.02
CA CYS A 122 -3.46 8.47 4.79
C CYS A 122 -3.76 9.44 3.64
N MET A 123 -2.82 9.54 2.67
CA MET A 123 -2.85 10.56 1.60
C MET A 123 -2.99 11.99 2.14
N GLY A 124 -2.36 12.30 3.29
CA GLY A 124 -2.47 13.61 3.94
C GLY A 124 -3.83 13.91 4.58
N GLY A 125 -4.73 12.92 4.67
CA GLY A 125 -6.09 13.05 5.19
C GLY A 125 -7.15 12.75 4.13
N TRP A 126 -8.32 12.29 4.58
CA TRP A 126 -9.41 11.90 3.70
C TRP A 126 -9.88 13.06 2.81
N GLY A 127 -9.81 12.87 1.49
CA GLY A 127 -10.21 13.88 0.52
C GLY A 127 -9.44 15.19 0.69
N SER A 128 -8.15 15.13 1.07
CA SER A 128 -7.31 16.32 1.26
C SER A 128 -6.54 16.72 -0.01
N ILE A 129 -5.92 15.75 -0.69
CA ILE A 129 -5.07 16.02 -1.87
C ILE A 129 -5.34 15.12 -3.08
N PHE A 130 -6.13 14.05 -2.91
CA PHE A 130 -6.23 12.97 -3.89
C PHE A 130 -7.69 12.66 -4.27
N LEU A 131 -7.94 12.56 -5.57
CA LEU A 131 -9.18 12.06 -6.17
C LEU A 131 -8.82 11.05 -7.26
N SER A 132 -9.44 9.87 -7.23
CA SER A 132 -9.35 8.89 -8.32
C SER A 132 -10.70 8.70 -8.99
N VAL A 133 -10.71 8.57 -10.32
CA VAL A 133 -11.90 8.24 -11.11
C VAL A 133 -11.74 6.80 -11.62
N THR A 134 -12.70 5.93 -11.32
CA THR A 134 -12.72 4.56 -11.86
C THR A 134 -13.10 4.57 -13.34
N PRO A 135 -12.84 3.49 -14.11
CA PRO A 135 -13.21 3.43 -15.52
C PRO A 135 -14.71 3.66 -15.79
N GLU A 136 -15.57 3.36 -14.81
CA GLU A 136 -17.02 3.58 -14.89
C GLU A 136 -17.46 4.99 -14.47
N GLY A 137 -16.50 5.86 -14.12
CA GLY A 137 -16.74 7.26 -13.76
C GLY A 137 -16.93 7.54 -12.26
N THR A 138 -16.91 6.53 -11.39
CA THR A 138 -17.04 6.77 -9.93
C THR A 138 -15.80 7.51 -9.40
N ALA A 139 -16.01 8.63 -8.71
CA ALA A 139 -14.96 9.39 -8.06
C ALA A 139 -14.77 8.93 -6.60
N LEU A 140 -13.53 8.71 -6.20
CA LEU A 140 -13.17 8.19 -4.87
C LEU A 140 -12.08 9.07 -4.21
N PRO A 141 -12.16 9.33 -2.90
CA PRO A 141 -11.16 10.11 -2.16
C PRO A 141 -9.86 9.33 -1.88
N CYS A 142 -9.87 8.01 -2.08
CA CYS A 142 -8.68 7.17 -2.18
C CYS A 142 -9.01 5.88 -2.94
N HIS A 143 -8.00 5.17 -3.45
CA HIS A 143 -8.21 3.95 -4.23
C HIS A 143 -9.04 2.88 -3.49
N SER A 144 -8.77 2.67 -2.19
CA SER A 144 -9.46 1.65 -1.39
C SER A 144 -10.83 2.07 -0.88
N ALA A 145 -11.25 3.33 -1.06
CA ALA A 145 -12.52 3.84 -0.56
C ALA A 145 -13.74 3.05 -1.07
N ARG A 146 -13.64 2.45 -2.26
CA ARG A 146 -14.68 1.63 -2.88
C ARG A 146 -15.14 0.43 -2.04
N GLN A 147 -14.34 -0.01 -1.08
CA GLN A 147 -14.71 -1.10 -0.18
C GLN A 147 -15.63 -0.66 0.96
N LEU A 148 -15.69 0.65 1.24
CA LEU A 148 -16.51 1.17 2.34
C LEU A 148 -18.00 1.13 1.96
N PRO A 149 -18.89 0.99 2.94
CA PRO A 149 -20.34 1.12 2.75
C PRO A 149 -20.74 2.61 2.63
N VAL A 150 -20.10 3.33 1.71
CA VAL A 150 -20.32 4.76 1.44
C VAL A 150 -20.67 4.92 -0.04
N ALA A 151 -21.73 5.69 -0.32
CA ALA A 151 -22.08 6.05 -1.68
C ALA A 151 -21.12 7.13 -2.21
N PHE A 152 -20.55 6.89 -3.39
CA PHE A 152 -19.61 7.80 -4.04
C PHE A 152 -20.21 8.33 -5.35
N PRO A 153 -19.99 9.62 -5.68
CA PRO A 153 -20.57 10.24 -6.87
C PRO A 153 -19.85 9.82 -8.16
N SER A 154 -20.47 10.10 -9.31
CA SER A 154 -19.89 9.86 -10.64
C SER A 154 -19.61 11.16 -11.38
N VAL A 155 -18.47 11.23 -12.06
CA VAL A 155 -18.11 12.35 -12.95
C VAL A 155 -18.99 12.43 -14.21
N LEU A 156 -19.79 11.38 -14.46
CA LEU A 156 -20.78 11.38 -15.53
C LEU A 156 -22.06 12.16 -15.16
N GLU A 157 -22.24 12.46 -13.86
CA GLU A 157 -23.45 13.08 -13.32
C GLU A 157 -23.17 14.45 -12.67
N GLN A 158 -21.96 14.65 -12.14
CA GLN A 158 -21.58 15.85 -11.37
C GLN A 158 -20.20 16.35 -11.81
N SER A 159 -19.95 17.66 -11.67
CA SER A 159 -18.63 18.24 -11.90
C SER A 159 -17.63 17.76 -10.85
N LEU A 160 -16.33 17.70 -11.21
CA LEU A 160 -15.27 17.35 -10.26
C LEU A 160 -15.22 18.29 -9.05
N GLU A 161 -15.53 19.58 -9.26
CA GLU A 161 -15.60 20.58 -8.20
C GLU A 161 -16.69 20.24 -7.17
N SER A 162 -17.91 19.97 -7.62
CA SER A 162 -19.00 19.62 -6.70
C SER A 162 -18.77 18.28 -6.03
N ILE A 163 -18.21 17.31 -6.75
CA ILE A 163 -17.76 16.04 -6.15
C ILE A 163 -16.77 16.28 -5.01
N TRP A 164 -15.78 17.13 -5.25
CA TRP A 164 -14.70 17.37 -4.29
C TRP A 164 -15.16 18.14 -3.06
N TYR A 165 -15.95 19.20 -3.23
CA TYR A 165 -16.32 20.11 -2.14
C TYR A 165 -17.65 19.73 -1.47
N ASP A 166 -18.63 19.22 -2.22
CA ASP A 166 -20.00 19.10 -1.71
C ASP A 166 -20.42 17.64 -1.44
N SER A 167 -19.80 16.66 -2.11
CA SER A 167 -20.28 15.29 -2.01
C SER A 167 -20.09 14.68 -0.62
N PHE A 168 -21.07 13.90 -0.19
CA PHE A 168 -21.03 13.19 1.09
C PHE A 168 -19.82 12.27 1.21
N GLY A 169 -19.50 11.50 0.16
CA GLY A 169 -18.40 10.55 0.18
C GLY A 169 -17.03 11.20 0.44
N PHE A 170 -16.79 12.40 -0.10
CA PHE A 170 -15.55 13.15 0.11
C PHE A 170 -15.52 13.88 1.45
N ASN A 171 -16.67 14.26 2.00
CA ASN A 171 -16.75 14.97 3.28
C ASN A 171 -16.97 14.06 4.50
N ARG A 172 -17.34 12.79 4.33
CA ARG A 172 -17.70 11.86 5.43
C ARG A 172 -16.64 11.75 6.54
N TYR A 173 -15.35 11.78 6.15
CA TYR A 173 -14.21 11.69 7.06
C TYR A 173 -13.25 12.87 6.91
N ARG A 174 -13.70 13.97 6.29
CA ARG A 174 -12.90 15.20 6.18
C ARG A 174 -13.00 15.98 7.48
N GLY A 175 -11.88 16.61 7.89
CA GLY A 175 -11.80 17.30 9.18
C GLY A 175 -11.84 16.35 10.37
N TYR A 176 -12.31 16.84 11.52
CA TYR A 176 -12.17 16.15 12.81
C TYR A 176 -13.51 15.81 13.49
N ASP A 177 -14.62 16.42 13.07
CA ASP A 177 -15.89 16.35 13.80
C ASP A 177 -16.49 14.94 13.87
N TRP A 178 -16.19 14.13 12.84
CA TRP A 178 -16.65 12.74 12.72
C TRP A 178 -15.93 11.78 13.69
N MET A 179 -14.76 12.15 14.22
CA MET A 179 -13.87 11.22 14.93
C MET A 179 -14.49 10.73 16.24
N PRO A 180 -14.54 9.43 16.53
CA PRO A 180 -14.88 8.93 17.86
C PRO A 180 -13.68 9.03 18.81
N GLU A 181 -13.89 8.69 20.09
CA GLU A 181 -12.77 8.43 20.99
C GLU A 181 -11.99 7.17 20.53
N PRO A 182 -10.65 7.13 20.71
CA PRO A 182 -9.81 8.13 21.38
C PRO A 182 -9.42 9.33 20.48
N CYS A 183 -9.70 9.27 19.17
CA CYS A 183 -9.23 10.28 18.21
C CYS A 183 -9.81 11.68 18.48
N ARG A 184 -11.07 11.76 18.92
CA ARG A 184 -11.77 13.03 19.20
C ARG A 184 -11.00 13.92 20.19
N SER A 185 -10.51 13.33 21.27
CA SER A 185 -9.74 14.03 22.32
C SER A 185 -8.21 13.97 22.14
N CYS A 186 -7.73 13.24 21.13
CA CYS A 186 -6.30 13.06 20.88
C CYS A 186 -5.62 14.36 20.40
N ASP A 187 -4.41 14.61 20.90
CA ASP A 187 -3.51 15.69 20.51
C ASP A 187 -2.82 15.46 19.15
N GLU A 188 -2.84 14.22 18.65
CA GLU A 188 -2.20 13.83 17.38
C GLU A 188 -3.17 13.88 16.18
N LYS A 189 -4.47 14.13 16.40
CA LYS A 189 -5.51 14.02 15.34
C LYS A 189 -5.31 14.93 14.14
N GLU A 190 -4.66 16.07 14.32
CA GLU A 190 -4.33 17.02 13.24
C GLU A 190 -3.10 16.59 12.43
N LYS A 191 -2.32 15.62 12.93
CA LYS A 191 -1.15 15.06 12.27
C LYS A 191 -1.51 13.83 11.43
N ASP A 192 -2.30 12.93 12.00
CA ASP A 192 -2.60 11.62 11.40
C ASP A 192 -4.02 11.48 10.85
N PHE A 193 -4.92 12.42 11.18
CA PHE A 193 -6.32 12.40 10.77
C PHE A 193 -7.06 11.10 11.18
N GLY A 194 -6.64 10.50 12.29
CA GLY A 194 -7.13 9.22 12.80
C GLY A 194 -6.56 8.00 12.07
N GLY A 195 -5.72 8.18 11.04
CA GLY A 195 -5.15 7.12 10.20
C GLY A 195 -6.07 6.68 9.06
N CYS A 196 -5.85 5.49 8.50
CA CYS A 196 -6.53 4.98 7.31
C CYS A 196 -7.94 4.44 7.61
N ARG A 197 -8.97 5.11 7.05
CA ARG A 197 -10.38 4.68 7.18
C ARG A 197 -10.65 3.31 6.54
N CYS A 198 -9.96 3.04 5.45
CA CYS A 198 -10.06 1.77 4.71
C CYS A 198 -9.51 0.61 5.53
N GLN A 199 -8.40 0.81 6.24
CA GLN A 199 -7.81 -0.19 7.11
C GLN A 199 -8.63 -0.39 8.39
N ALA A 200 -9.11 0.71 8.99
CA ALA A 200 -10.04 0.65 10.13
C ALA A 200 -11.27 -0.19 9.81
N PHE A 201 -11.92 0.04 8.67
CA PHE A 201 -13.07 -0.74 8.24
C PHE A 201 -12.74 -2.22 8.06
N MET A 202 -11.69 -2.54 7.30
CA MET A 202 -11.33 -3.93 7.03
C MET A 202 -10.98 -4.73 8.29
N LEU A 203 -10.27 -4.10 9.23
CA LEU A 203 -9.82 -4.81 10.43
C LEU A 203 -10.90 -4.84 11.52
N THR A 204 -11.77 -3.84 11.59
CA THR A 204 -12.69 -3.67 12.73
C THR A 204 -14.18 -3.74 12.37
N GLY A 205 -14.52 -3.78 11.08
CA GLY A 205 -15.89 -3.69 10.57
C GLY A 205 -16.45 -2.28 10.50
N SER A 206 -15.74 -1.25 11.00
CA SER A 206 -16.18 0.15 10.96
C SER A 206 -15.06 1.10 10.56
N ALA A 207 -15.34 1.95 9.57
CA ALA A 207 -14.42 3.01 9.14
C ALA A 207 -14.34 4.17 10.14
N ASP A 208 -15.28 4.27 11.09
CA ASP A 208 -15.29 5.32 12.11
C ASP A 208 -14.24 5.06 13.18
N ASN A 209 -13.86 3.79 13.41
CA ASN A 209 -12.90 3.42 14.44
C ASN A 209 -11.51 4.02 14.19
N ALA A 210 -10.79 4.30 15.28
CA ALA A 210 -9.37 4.65 15.20
C ALA A 210 -8.60 3.55 14.44
N ASP A 211 -7.68 3.95 13.56
CA ASP A 211 -6.85 3.00 12.80
C ASP A 211 -6.15 2.02 13.78
N PRO A 212 -6.33 0.69 13.63
CA PRO A 212 -5.70 -0.29 14.51
C PRO A 212 -4.18 -0.23 14.58
N VAL A 213 -3.49 0.38 13.60
CA VAL A 213 -2.04 0.63 13.70
C VAL A 213 -1.72 1.52 14.89
N CYS A 214 -2.60 2.46 15.25
CA CYS A 214 -2.40 3.30 16.42
C CYS A 214 -2.45 2.47 17.70
N SER A 215 -1.41 2.57 18.52
CA SER A 215 -1.35 1.88 19.83
C SER A 215 -2.43 2.35 20.82
N LYS A 216 -3.05 3.53 20.58
CA LYS A 216 -4.19 4.04 21.34
C LYS A 216 -5.53 3.41 20.92
N SER A 217 -5.59 2.75 19.76
CA SER A 217 -6.83 2.13 19.27
C SER A 217 -7.24 0.94 20.16
N PRO A 218 -8.52 0.80 20.54
CA PRO A 218 -9.00 -0.39 21.25
C PRO A 218 -8.84 -1.67 20.41
N HIS A 219 -8.65 -1.54 19.11
CA HIS A 219 -8.47 -2.65 18.18
C HIS A 219 -7.00 -2.94 17.84
N HIS A 220 -6.03 -2.29 18.51
CA HIS A 220 -4.60 -2.48 18.24
C HIS A 220 -4.14 -3.94 18.37
N HIS A 221 -4.80 -4.73 19.21
CA HIS A 221 -4.56 -6.18 19.34
C HIS A 221 -4.61 -6.94 18.00
N LYS A 222 -5.40 -6.48 17.02
CA LYS A 222 -5.48 -7.10 15.68
C LYS A 222 -4.18 -6.95 14.88
N ILE A 223 -3.47 -5.84 15.06
CA ILE A 223 -2.15 -5.63 14.46
C ILE A 223 -1.12 -6.52 15.16
N LEU A 224 -1.16 -6.60 16.49
CA LEU A 224 -0.27 -7.47 17.25
C LEU A 224 -0.47 -8.95 16.90
N GLU A 225 -1.71 -9.38 16.71
CA GLU A 225 -2.05 -10.71 16.24
C GLU A 225 -1.49 -10.97 14.83
N ALA A 226 -1.70 -10.04 13.90
CA ALA A 226 -1.15 -10.15 12.54
C ALA A 226 0.38 -10.24 12.53
N ARG A 227 1.08 -9.47 13.38
CA ARG A 227 2.53 -9.55 13.58
C ARG A 227 2.93 -10.95 14.08
N ARG A 228 2.21 -11.48 15.07
CA ARG A 228 2.47 -12.80 15.67
C ARG A 228 2.26 -13.92 14.65
N GLU A 229 1.13 -13.91 13.94
CA GLU A 229 0.83 -14.83 12.84
C GLU A 229 1.95 -14.84 11.81
N ALA A 230 2.39 -13.65 11.38
CA ALA A 230 3.47 -13.52 10.41
C ALA A 230 4.81 -14.06 10.91
N ALA A 231 5.16 -13.82 12.18
CA ALA A 231 6.38 -14.31 12.79
C ALA A 231 6.43 -15.84 12.92
N CYS A 232 5.28 -16.48 13.12
CA CYS A 232 5.16 -17.93 13.26
C CYS A 232 4.89 -18.66 11.93
N SER A 233 4.68 -17.93 10.84
CA SER A 233 4.19 -18.50 9.59
C SER A 233 5.33 -18.92 8.65
N ASP A 234 5.25 -20.16 8.16
CA ASP A 234 6.18 -20.75 7.19
C ASP A 234 5.58 -20.86 5.78
N ILE A 235 4.38 -20.28 5.56
CA ILE A 235 3.63 -20.29 4.30
C ILE A 235 4.56 -19.94 3.14
N LYS A 236 4.61 -20.82 2.14
CA LYS A 236 5.39 -20.63 0.92
C LYS A 236 4.56 -19.92 -0.14
N VAL A 237 5.25 -19.30 -1.10
CA VAL A 237 4.64 -18.65 -2.28
C VAL A 237 3.62 -19.56 -2.96
N SER A 238 3.91 -20.86 -3.09
CA SER A 238 3.01 -21.84 -3.73
C SER A 238 1.70 -22.09 -2.98
N GLN A 239 1.65 -21.78 -1.69
CA GLN A 239 0.46 -21.92 -0.84
C GLN A 239 -0.40 -20.66 -0.81
N LEU A 240 0.08 -19.55 -1.39
CA LEU A 240 -0.69 -18.31 -1.47
C LEU A 240 -1.89 -18.43 -2.41
N GLN A 241 -2.93 -17.68 -2.10
CA GLN A 241 -4.10 -17.52 -2.94
C GLN A 241 -3.81 -16.51 -4.07
N PHE A 242 -3.45 -17.04 -5.24
CA PHE A 242 -3.24 -16.23 -6.44
C PHE A 242 -4.54 -15.70 -7.04
N ARG A 243 -4.47 -14.47 -7.57
CA ARG A 243 -5.52 -13.88 -8.41
C ARG A 243 -5.68 -14.69 -9.68
N ASN A 244 -6.88 -15.19 -9.93
CA ASN A 244 -7.29 -15.69 -11.23
C ASN A 244 -8.77 -15.36 -11.47
N ARG A 245 -9.26 -15.59 -12.69
CA ARG A 245 -10.64 -15.27 -13.07
C ARG A 245 -11.67 -15.92 -12.14
N THR A 246 -11.52 -17.22 -11.88
CA THR A 246 -12.43 -18.00 -11.03
C THR A 246 -12.48 -17.49 -9.59
N ARG A 247 -11.31 -17.32 -8.95
CA ARG A 247 -11.22 -16.82 -7.57
C ARG A 247 -11.69 -15.37 -7.44
N SER A 248 -11.48 -14.55 -8.47
CA SER A 248 -11.93 -13.16 -8.44
C SER A 248 -13.47 -13.03 -8.44
N GLN A 249 -14.17 -13.96 -9.10
CA GLN A 249 -15.64 -13.99 -9.07
C GLN A 249 -16.17 -14.40 -7.70
N LEU A 250 -15.53 -15.38 -7.05
CA LEU A 250 -15.93 -15.85 -5.73
C LEU A 250 -15.81 -14.76 -4.66
N ILE A 251 -14.71 -14.00 -4.66
CA ILE A 251 -14.49 -12.96 -3.66
C ILE A 251 -15.43 -11.76 -3.87
N PHE A 252 -15.85 -11.48 -5.12
CA PHE A 252 -16.86 -10.45 -5.37
C PHE A 252 -18.24 -10.83 -4.79
N GLN A 253 -18.57 -12.12 -4.76
CA GLN A 253 -19.87 -12.62 -4.30
C GLN A 253 -19.96 -12.80 -2.78
N THR A 254 -18.84 -13.03 -2.10
CA THR A 254 -18.77 -13.36 -0.66
C THR A 254 -18.46 -12.15 0.21
N ARG A 255 -19.08 -10.99 -0.04
CA ARG A 255 -18.91 -9.73 0.72
C ARG A 255 -19.43 -9.77 2.18
N ASP A 256 -19.31 -10.91 2.85
CA ASP A 256 -19.37 -11.08 4.30
C ASP A 256 -17.94 -11.35 4.83
N LEU A 257 -17.04 -10.38 4.62
CA LEU A 257 -15.74 -10.31 5.30
C LEU A 257 -15.71 -9.09 6.21
#